data_AF-A0A355DB72-F1
#
_entry.id   AF-A0A355DB72-F1
#
_cell.length_a   1.000
_cell.length_b   1.000
_cell.length_c   1.000
_cell.angle_alpha   90.00
_cell.angle_beta   90.00
_cell.angle_gamma   90.00
#
_symmetry.space_group_name_H-M   'P 1'
#
loop_
_entity.id
_entity.type
_entity.pdbx_description
1 polymer ?
#
loop_
_entity_poly.entity_id
_entity_poly.type
_entity_poly.pdbx_seq_one_letter_code
_entity_poly.pdbx_strand_id
1 'polypeptide(L)'
;VHFMAESADILTGDDQQVILPDLNAGCSMADMADLDEVEEAWEDIARITDIGRVVPITYMNSAADIKAFVGRNGGAVCTSSNARAVLEWAFDRGDKVLFFPDQHLGLNTGVAMGYGLDEMVVWNPRRECGGLEEAEVKEARFLLWRGHCSVHQRFGASHIDAFRSEFPDGQVIVHPECNHETVLLADQVGSTDFIIRTVEAAAPGSAIGIGTEIHLV
;
A
#
# COMPACT_ATOMS: atom_id res chain seq x y z
N VAL A 1 -13.57 -8.35 5.29
CA VAL A 1 -12.37 -9.17 5.56
C VAL A 1 -11.88 -8.93 6.98
N HIS A 2 -11.13 -9.87 7.55
CA HIS A 2 -10.77 -9.94 8.97
C HIS A 2 -10.20 -8.62 9.53
N PHE A 3 -9.13 -8.09 8.94
CA PHE A 3 -8.48 -6.87 9.44
C PHE A 3 -9.39 -5.63 9.46
N MET A 4 -10.38 -5.55 8.57
CA MET A 4 -11.34 -4.44 8.58
C MET A 4 -12.31 -4.57 9.75
N ALA A 5 -12.74 -5.80 10.07
CA ALA A 5 -13.58 -6.08 11.23
C ALA A 5 -12.80 -5.80 12.53
N GLU A 6 -11.54 -6.24 12.63
CA GLU A 6 -10.67 -5.89 13.77
C GLU A 6 -10.53 -4.38 13.95
N SER A 7 -10.32 -3.66 12.84
CA SER A 7 -10.15 -2.20 12.91
C SER A 7 -11.45 -1.49 13.30
N ALA A 8 -12.60 -2.00 12.86
CA ALA A 8 -13.89 -1.51 13.34
C ALA A 8 -14.04 -1.77 14.85
N ASP A 9 -13.68 -2.97 15.31
CA ASP A 9 -13.77 -3.37 16.73
C ASP A 9 -12.87 -2.52 17.63
N ILE A 10 -11.65 -2.21 17.17
CA ILE A 10 -10.71 -1.29 17.85
C ILE A 10 -11.33 0.11 18.06
N LEU A 11 -12.18 0.56 17.14
CA LEU A 11 -12.78 1.90 17.16
C LEU A 11 -14.16 1.96 17.82
N THR A 12 -14.78 0.82 18.10
CA THR A 12 -16.11 0.75 18.72
C THR A 12 -16.08 0.98 20.23
N GLY A 13 -17.20 1.48 20.76
CA GLY A 13 -17.44 1.56 22.20
C GLY A 13 -18.01 0.26 22.79
N ASP A 14 -18.06 0.18 24.13
CA ASP A 14 -18.49 -1.02 24.88
C ASP A 14 -19.91 -1.51 24.54
N ASP A 15 -20.77 -0.65 24.00
CA ASP A 15 -22.16 -0.93 23.64
C ASP A 15 -22.35 -1.39 22.19
N GLN A 16 -21.29 -1.41 21.39
CA GLN A 16 -21.32 -1.80 19.98
C GLN A 16 -20.77 -3.22 19.80
N GLN A 17 -21.31 -3.94 18.82
CA GLN A 17 -20.84 -5.29 18.47
C GLN A 17 -20.42 -5.32 17.02
N VAL A 18 -19.20 -5.80 16.75
CA VAL A 18 -18.72 -6.08 15.41
C VAL A 18 -18.88 -7.57 15.11
N ILE A 19 -19.56 -7.90 14.02
CA ILE A 19 -19.81 -9.28 13.59
C ILE A 19 -19.17 -9.48 12.23
N LEU A 20 -18.24 -10.43 12.13
CA LEU A 20 -17.69 -10.92 10.87
C LEU A 20 -18.41 -12.24 10.51
N PRO A 21 -19.24 -12.28 9.45
CA PRO A 21 -20.05 -13.47 9.15
C PRO A 21 -19.24 -14.72 8.78
N ASP A 22 -18.02 -14.53 8.25
CA ASP A 22 -17.10 -15.60 7.90
C ASP A 22 -15.69 -15.23 8.35
N LEU A 23 -15.16 -15.96 9.34
CA LEU A 23 -13.82 -15.75 9.87
C LEU A 23 -12.72 -16.07 8.85
N ASN A 24 -13.03 -16.84 7.80
CA ASN A 24 -12.08 -17.15 6.72
C ASN A 24 -11.98 -16.04 5.67
N ALA A 25 -12.77 -14.96 5.79
CA ALA A 25 -12.68 -13.81 4.90
C ALA A 25 -11.38 -13.02 5.14
N GLY A 26 -10.25 -13.56 4.68
CA GLY A 26 -8.91 -13.01 4.84
C GLY A 26 -8.47 -12.09 3.71
N CYS A 27 -7.22 -11.64 3.79
CA CYS A 27 -6.54 -10.92 2.73
C CYS A 27 -5.11 -11.40 2.67
N SER A 28 -4.76 -12.09 1.59
CA SER A 28 -3.43 -12.69 1.41
C SER A 28 -2.29 -11.70 1.60
N MET A 29 -2.51 -10.42 1.24
CA MET A 29 -1.54 -9.35 1.41
C MET A 29 -1.35 -8.92 2.87
N ALA A 30 -2.44 -8.87 3.65
CA ALA A 30 -2.35 -8.54 5.08
C ALA A 30 -1.52 -9.60 5.83
N ASP A 31 -1.59 -10.86 5.38
CA ASP A 31 -0.84 -11.98 5.92
C ASP A 31 0.62 -12.05 5.40
N MET A 32 1.07 -11.10 4.56
CA MET A 32 2.46 -11.04 4.07
C MET A 32 3.42 -10.31 5.02
N ALA A 33 2.91 -9.73 6.09
CA ALA A 33 3.69 -9.16 7.18
C ALA A 33 3.10 -9.62 8.51
N ASP A 34 3.91 -10.32 9.31
CA ASP A 34 3.55 -10.65 10.69
C ASP A 34 4.40 -9.86 11.69
N LEU A 35 3.99 -9.88 12.95
CA LEU A 35 4.58 -9.04 13.99
C LEU A 35 6.06 -9.39 14.23
N ASP A 36 6.39 -10.68 14.25
CA ASP A 36 7.75 -11.14 14.55
C ASP A 36 8.70 -10.68 13.43
N GLU A 37 8.30 -10.84 12.16
CA GLU A 37 9.07 -10.36 11.02
C GLU A 37 9.25 -8.82 11.04
N VAL A 38 8.22 -8.08 11.42
CA VAL A 38 8.28 -6.60 11.49
C VAL A 38 9.16 -6.12 12.64
N GLU A 39 9.11 -6.79 13.80
CA GLU A 39 10.00 -6.49 14.92
C GLU A 39 11.46 -6.81 14.57
N GLU A 40 11.73 -7.94 13.93
CA GLU A 40 13.08 -8.29 13.45
C GLU A 40 13.60 -7.26 12.45
N ALA A 41 12.78 -6.87 11.46
CA ALA A 41 13.14 -5.83 10.50
C ALA A 41 13.45 -4.50 11.18
N TRP A 42 12.66 -4.12 12.18
CA TRP A 42 12.87 -2.89 12.95
C TRP A 42 14.20 -2.91 13.72
N GLU A 43 14.54 -4.04 14.34
CA GLU A 43 15.82 -4.22 15.02
C GLU A 43 17.01 -4.18 14.04
N ASP A 44 16.89 -4.84 12.88
CA ASP A 44 17.91 -4.79 11.81
C ASP A 44 18.16 -3.35 11.36
N ILE A 45 17.08 -2.62 11.07
CA ILE A 45 17.16 -1.21 10.66
C ILE A 45 17.81 -0.38 11.78
N ALA A 46 17.44 -0.59 13.04
CA ALA A 46 18.02 0.13 14.19
C ALA A 46 19.52 -0.13 14.40
N ARG A 47 20.04 -1.28 13.94
CA ARG A 47 21.49 -1.56 13.94
C ARG A 47 22.25 -0.77 12.87
N ILE A 48 21.57 -0.39 11.78
CA ILE A 48 22.19 0.18 10.59
C ILE A 48 21.99 1.70 10.51
N THR A 49 20.83 2.21 10.91
CA THR A 49 20.47 3.64 10.90
C THR A 49 19.97 4.08 12.28
N ASP A 50 20.01 5.39 12.52
CA ASP A 50 19.30 5.97 13.66
C ASP A 50 17.80 5.72 13.52
N ILE A 51 17.27 4.82 14.34
CA ILE A 51 15.87 4.39 14.30
C ILE A 51 14.91 5.55 14.58
N GLY A 52 15.34 6.58 15.31
CA GLY A 52 14.54 7.77 15.57
C GLY A 52 14.19 8.58 14.32
N ARG A 53 14.89 8.34 13.20
CA ARG A 53 14.62 8.96 11.89
C ARG A 53 13.67 8.14 11.01
N VAL A 54 13.33 6.93 11.42
CA VAL A 54 12.48 6.00 10.66
C VAL A 54 11.06 6.07 11.22
N VAL A 55 10.08 6.31 10.34
CA VAL A 55 8.66 6.32 10.71
C VAL A 55 7.98 5.08 10.11
N PRO A 56 7.44 4.15 10.91
CA PRO A 56 6.74 2.98 10.39
C PRO A 56 5.35 3.38 9.95
N ILE A 57 4.96 3.04 8.72
CA ILE A 57 3.63 3.28 8.16
C ILE A 57 3.06 1.95 7.72
N THR A 58 1.86 1.63 8.22
CA THR A 58 1.15 0.44 7.74
C THR A 58 -0.08 0.81 6.95
N TYR A 59 -0.32 0.10 5.86
CA TYR A 59 -1.60 0.13 5.19
C TYR A 59 -2.67 -0.53 6.06
N MET A 60 -3.91 -0.08 5.93
CA MET A 60 -5.09 -0.60 6.62
C MET A 60 -5.21 -2.12 6.53
N ASN A 61 -4.77 -2.69 5.40
CA ASN A 61 -4.71 -4.12 5.12
C ASN A 61 -3.54 -4.78 5.87
N SER A 62 -3.62 -4.81 7.19
CA SER A 62 -2.64 -5.34 8.15
C SER A 62 -3.36 -5.88 9.38
N ALA A 63 -2.75 -6.77 10.15
CA ALA A 63 -3.33 -7.25 11.41
C ALA A 63 -3.37 -6.17 12.50
N ALA A 64 -4.21 -6.35 13.52
CA ALA A 64 -4.34 -5.42 14.65
C ALA A 64 -3.05 -5.21 15.44
N ASP A 65 -2.26 -6.26 15.62
CA ASP A 65 -0.96 -6.24 16.32
C ASP A 65 0.11 -5.44 15.57
N ILE A 66 0.10 -5.50 14.24
CA ILE A 66 0.90 -4.66 13.34
C ILE A 66 0.53 -3.17 13.51
N LYS A 67 -0.77 -2.85 13.59
CA LYS A 67 -1.22 -1.49 13.88
C LYS A 67 -0.75 -1.02 15.26
N ALA A 68 -0.76 -1.91 16.25
CA ALA A 68 -0.23 -1.61 17.58
C ALA A 68 1.29 -1.39 17.56
N PHE A 69 2.05 -2.16 16.76
CA PHE A 69 3.49 -1.94 16.52
C PHE A 69 3.76 -0.55 15.94
N VAL A 70 3.01 -0.18 14.92
CA VAL A 70 3.13 1.14 14.29
C VAL A 70 2.83 2.24 15.30
N GLY A 71 1.74 2.12 16.05
CA GLY A 71 1.34 3.11 17.05
C GLY A 71 2.38 3.29 18.17
N ARG A 72 2.94 2.20 18.73
CA ARG A 72 3.96 2.30 19.79
C ARG A 72 5.29 2.88 19.30
N ASN A 73 5.59 2.76 18.01
CA ASN A 73 6.81 3.31 17.39
C ASN A 73 6.56 4.68 16.71
N GLY A 74 5.48 5.38 17.08
CA GLY A 74 5.23 6.76 16.62
C GLY A 74 4.82 6.88 15.14
N GLY A 75 4.36 5.77 14.54
CA GLY A 75 3.91 5.70 13.16
C GLY A 75 2.41 5.96 12.98
N ALA A 76 1.91 5.65 11.79
CA ALA A 76 0.49 5.81 11.45
C ALA A 76 -0.04 4.72 10.50
N VAL A 77 -1.37 4.52 10.54
CA VAL A 77 -2.10 3.68 9.59
C VAL A 77 -2.57 4.54 8.42
N CYS A 78 -2.42 4.06 7.19
CA CYS A 78 -2.92 4.71 5.98
C CYS A 78 -3.91 3.83 5.22
N THR A 79 -4.57 4.44 4.24
CA THR A 79 -5.41 3.80 3.22
C THR A 79 -4.92 4.24 1.83
N SER A 80 -5.38 3.59 0.75
CA SER A 80 -5.06 4.05 -0.60
C SER A 80 -5.58 5.46 -0.91
N SER A 81 -6.58 5.95 -0.17
CA SER A 81 -7.14 7.30 -0.33
C SER A 81 -6.34 8.40 0.38
N ASN A 82 -5.55 8.07 1.41
CA ASN A 82 -4.82 9.06 2.22
C ASN A 82 -3.32 8.76 2.38
N ALA A 83 -2.78 7.74 1.71
CA ALA A 83 -1.36 7.35 1.79
C ALA A 83 -0.41 8.54 1.58
N ARG A 84 -0.71 9.42 0.62
CA ARG A 84 0.07 10.64 0.37
C ARG A 84 0.15 11.54 1.61
N ALA A 85 -1.00 11.88 2.19
CA ALA A 85 -1.06 12.76 3.36
C ALA A 85 -0.36 12.15 4.58
N VAL A 86 -0.47 10.83 4.75
CA VAL A 86 0.23 10.11 5.83
C VAL A 86 1.74 10.09 5.61
N LEU A 87 2.20 9.90 4.37
CA LEU A 87 3.63 9.93 4.05
C LEU A 87 4.21 11.35 4.17
N GLU A 88 3.49 12.39 3.75
CA GLU A 88 3.87 13.79 3.99
C GLU A 88 4.03 14.06 5.50
N TRP A 89 3.05 13.63 6.31
CA TRP A 89 3.11 13.69 7.77
C TRP A 89 4.29 12.91 8.38
N ALA A 90 4.66 11.77 7.78
CA ALA A 90 5.77 10.94 8.23
C ALA A 90 7.11 11.64 7.96
N PHE A 91 7.27 12.24 6.79
CA PHE A 91 8.50 12.96 6.41
C PHE A 91 8.68 14.30 7.14
N ASP A 92 7.65 14.82 7.81
CA ASP A 92 7.80 15.93 8.76
C ASP A 92 8.43 15.49 10.11
N ARG A 93 8.51 14.18 10.38
CA ARG A 93 8.95 13.60 11.67
C ARG A 93 10.25 12.82 11.57
N GLY A 94 10.47 12.17 10.44
CA GLY A 94 11.68 11.46 10.09
C GLY A 94 12.02 11.70 8.62
N ASP A 95 13.11 11.13 8.14
CA ASP A 95 13.50 11.23 6.73
C ASP A 95 13.46 9.90 5.98
N LYS A 96 13.05 8.83 6.68
CA LYS A 96 12.88 7.48 6.16
C LYS A 96 11.56 6.88 6.63
N VAL A 97 10.90 6.11 5.77
CA VAL A 97 9.70 5.34 6.13
C VAL A 97 9.92 3.85 5.97
N LEU A 98 9.41 3.06 6.91
CA LEU A 98 9.22 1.62 6.73
C LEU A 98 7.75 1.41 6.39
N PHE A 99 7.44 1.05 5.15
CA PHE A 99 6.08 0.96 4.64
C PHE A 99 5.67 -0.49 4.39
N PHE A 100 4.58 -0.95 4.98
CA PHE A 100 4.11 -2.34 4.87
C PHE A 100 2.58 -2.48 4.85
N PRO A 101 2.03 -3.60 4.36
CA PRO A 101 2.76 -4.69 3.68
C PRO A 101 2.92 -4.48 2.17
N ASP A 102 2.24 -3.51 1.56
CA ASP A 102 2.22 -3.36 0.10
C ASP A 102 3.34 -2.48 -0.44
N GLN A 103 4.32 -3.08 -1.13
CA GLN A 103 5.38 -2.33 -1.80
C GLN A 103 4.85 -1.37 -2.85
N HIS A 104 3.78 -1.73 -3.57
CA HIS A 104 3.30 -0.97 -4.72
C HIS A 104 2.56 0.28 -4.30
N LEU A 105 1.71 0.20 -3.28
CA LEU A 105 1.09 1.38 -2.70
C LEU A 105 2.16 2.38 -2.21
N GLY A 106 3.18 1.91 -1.49
CA GLY A 106 4.28 2.75 -1.01
C GLY A 106 5.09 3.36 -2.16
N LEU A 107 5.54 2.52 -3.11
CA LEU A 107 6.30 2.93 -4.30
C LEU A 107 5.55 3.96 -5.14
N ASN A 108 4.32 3.64 -5.55
CA ASN A 108 3.55 4.49 -6.45
C ASN A 108 3.19 5.82 -5.79
N THR A 109 2.91 5.81 -4.48
CA THR A 109 2.66 7.04 -3.74
C THR A 109 3.93 7.88 -3.62
N GLY A 110 5.07 7.26 -3.29
CA GLY A 110 6.36 7.95 -3.23
C GLY A 110 6.75 8.59 -4.56
N VAL A 111 6.59 7.86 -5.68
CA VAL A 111 6.89 8.41 -7.02
C VAL A 111 5.96 9.57 -7.34
N ALA A 112 4.66 9.46 -7.04
CA ALA A 112 3.71 10.56 -7.21
C ALA A 112 3.99 11.78 -6.31
N MET A 113 4.75 11.61 -5.23
CA MET A 113 5.26 12.67 -4.36
C MET A 113 6.57 13.29 -4.88
N GLY A 114 7.17 12.75 -5.96
CA GLY A 114 8.36 13.29 -6.60
C GLY A 114 9.68 12.63 -6.18
N TYR A 115 9.63 11.51 -5.46
CA TYR A 115 10.81 10.75 -5.06
C TYR A 115 11.32 9.85 -6.19
N GLY A 116 12.63 9.70 -6.26
CA GLY A 116 13.31 8.82 -7.22
C GLY A 116 13.18 7.34 -6.86
N LEU A 117 13.23 6.47 -7.86
CA LEU A 117 13.24 5.00 -7.64
C LEU A 117 14.50 4.55 -6.91
N ASP A 118 15.60 5.28 -7.06
CA ASP A 118 16.86 5.08 -6.34
C ASP A 118 16.78 5.41 -4.84
N GLU A 119 15.75 6.14 -4.41
CA GLU A 119 15.46 6.41 -3.01
C GLU A 119 14.56 5.33 -2.37
N MET A 120 14.19 4.28 -3.10
CA MET A 120 13.22 3.28 -2.65
C MET A 120 13.78 1.87 -2.82
N VAL A 121 13.82 1.12 -1.73
CA VAL A 121 14.31 -0.26 -1.73
C VAL A 121 13.26 -1.19 -1.15
N VAL A 122 13.24 -2.43 -1.63
CA VAL A 122 12.28 -3.44 -1.19
C VAL A 122 12.90 -4.30 -0.08
N TRP A 123 12.30 -4.26 1.10
CA TRP A 123 12.64 -5.11 2.24
C TRP A 123 11.96 -6.47 2.13
N ASN A 124 12.76 -7.53 1.98
CA ASN A 124 12.27 -8.91 2.00
C ASN A 124 12.52 -9.56 3.37
N PRO A 125 11.49 -9.75 4.22
CA PRO A 125 11.67 -10.29 5.58
C PRO A 125 12.29 -11.68 5.61
N ARG A 126 12.26 -12.42 4.49
CA ARG A 126 12.82 -13.77 4.38
C ARG A 126 14.32 -13.78 4.10
N ARG A 127 15.00 -12.65 4.19
CA ARG A 127 16.42 -12.49 3.94
C ARG A 127 17.03 -11.66 5.07
N GLU A 128 18.26 -11.99 5.43
CA GLU A 128 19.06 -11.21 6.37
C GLU A 128 19.12 -9.74 5.92
N CYS A 129 18.84 -8.80 6.84
CA CYS A 129 18.76 -7.37 6.56
C CYS A 129 17.85 -7.01 5.37
N GLY A 130 16.74 -7.72 5.19
CA GLY A 130 15.82 -7.49 4.08
C GLY A 130 16.37 -7.91 2.70
N GLY A 131 17.56 -8.52 2.66
CA GLY A 131 18.31 -8.78 1.43
C GLY A 131 18.98 -7.54 0.83
N LEU A 132 19.25 -6.54 1.67
CA LEU A 132 19.84 -5.25 1.30
C LEU A 132 21.22 -5.10 1.96
N GLU A 133 22.12 -4.40 1.29
CA GLU A 133 23.37 -3.94 1.88
C GLU A 133 23.12 -2.79 2.85
N GLU A 134 23.99 -2.62 3.86
CA GLU A 134 23.84 -1.53 4.84
C GLU A 134 23.76 -0.13 4.19
N ALA A 135 24.49 0.08 3.09
CA ALA A 135 24.47 1.33 2.35
C ALA A 135 23.09 1.59 1.72
N GLU A 136 22.44 0.57 1.17
CA GLU A 136 21.10 0.69 0.60
C GLU A 136 20.08 1.06 1.68
N VAL A 137 20.17 0.43 2.86
CA VAL A 137 19.30 0.76 4.00
C VAL A 137 19.54 2.19 4.50
N LYS A 138 20.79 2.67 4.54
CA LYS A 138 21.14 4.03 4.99
C LYS A 138 20.64 5.09 4.03
N GLU A 139 20.83 4.92 2.73
CA GLU A 139 20.50 5.93 1.71
C GLU A 139 19.02 5.96 1.32
N ALA A 140 18.31 4.82 1.37
CA ALA A 140 16.91 4.77 0.96
C ALA A 140 16.00 5.68 1.81
N ARG A 141 15.06 6.38 1.21
CA ARG A 141 14.00 7.10 1.93
C ARG A 141 12.77 6.23 2.18
N PHE A 142 12.58 5.21 1.36
CA PHE A 142 11.51 4.23 1.52
C PHE A 142 12.09 2.82 1.65
N LEU A 143 11.79 2.18 2.77
CA LEU A 143 11.95 0.74 2.96
C LEU A 143 10.56 0.12 2.75
N LEU A 144 10.36 -0.51 1.59
CA LEU A 144 9.07 -1.03 1.14
C LEU A 144 8.99 -2.52 1.40
N TRP A 145 8.04 -2.97 2.20
CA TRP A 145 7.87 -4.39 2.49
C TRP A 145 7.51 -5.17 1.24
N ARG A 146 8.12 -6.34 1.05
CA ARG A 146 7.89 -7.22 -0.11
C ARG A 146 6.56 -7.96 -0.06
N GLY A 147 5.47 -7.25 0.19
CA GLY A 147 4.10 -7.71 -0.01
C GLY A 147 3.43 -7.02 -1.18
N HIS A 148 2.35 -7.60 -1.68
CA HIS A 148 1.56 -7.08 -2.80
C HIS A 148 0.17 -7.69 -2.82
N CYS A 149 -0.78 -7.00 -3.45
CA CYS A 149 -2.12 -7.54 -3.66
C CYS A 149 -2.18 -8.42 -4.91
N SER A 150 -2.44 -9.72 -4.74
CA SER A 150 -2.52 -10.67 -5.86
C SER A 150 -3.63 -10.35 -6.87
N VAL A 151 -4.64 -9.56 -6.49
CA VAL A 151 -5.69 -9.10 -7.41
C VAL A 151 -5.12 -8.06 -8.36
N HIS A 152 -4.47 -7.02 -7.82
CA HIS A 152 -3.96 -5.91 -8.63
C HIS A 152 -2.72 -6.27 -9.45
N GLN A 153 -1.97 -7.29 -9.05
CA GLN A 153 -0.86 -7.82 -9.85
C GLN A 153 -1.29 -8.57 -11.11
N ARG A 154 -2.60 -8.79 -11.31
CA ARG A 154 -3.14 -9.37 -12.55
C ARG A 154 -3.21 -8.37 -13.69
N PHE A 155 -3.17 -7.07 -13.39
CA PHE A 155 -3.19 -6.01 -14.40
C PHE A 155 -1.77 -5.72 -14.89
N GLY A 156 -1.66 -5.39 -16.17
CA GLY A 156 -0.39 -5.25 -16.86
C GLY A 156 -0.55 -4.45 -18.15
N ALA A 157 0.57 -4.06 -18.75
CA ALA A 157 0.60 -3.28 -19.99
C ALA A 157 -0.27 -3.88 -21.10
N SER A 158 -0.21 -5.20 -21.28
CA SER A 158 -0.99 -5.90 -22.31
C SER A 158 -2.51 -5.72 -22.17
N HIS A 159 -3.03 -5.60 -20.95
CA HIS A 159 -4.45 -5.36 -20.72
C HIS A 159 -4.85 -3.93 -21.11
N ILE A 160 -3.98 -2.96 -20.83
CA ILE A 160 -4.17 -1.56 -21.22
C ILE A 160 -4.11 -1.42 -22.75
N ASP A 161 -3.14 -2.06 -23.38
CA ASP A 161 -2.99 -2.07 -24.84
C ASP A 161 -4.19 -2.70 -25.54
N ALA A 162 -4.69 -3.82 -25.00
CA ALA A 162 -5.89 -4.48 -25.51
C ALA A 162 -7.12 -3.55 -25.40
N PHE A 163 -7.32 -2.91 -24.25
CA PHE A 163 -8.40 -1.96 -24.04
C PHE A 163 -8.31 -0.78 -25.01
N ARG A 164 -7.12 -0.18 -25.16
CA ARG A 164 -6.91 0.97 -26.07
C ARG A 164 -7.04 0.59 -27.54
N SER A 165 -6.79 -0.67 -27.89
CA SER A 165 -7.03 -1.16 -29.25
C SER A 165 -8.53 -1.21 -29.61
N GLU A 166 -9.39 -1.47 -28.61
CA GLU A 166 -10.84 -1.50 -28.78
C GLU A 166 -11.48 -0.12 -28.58
N PHE A 167 -10.93 0.66 -27.63
CA PHE A 167 -11.39 2.00 -27.26
C PHE A 167 -10.23 3.01 -27.31
N PRO A 168 -9.85 3.52 -28.51
CA PRO A 168 -8.70 4.41 -28.66
C PRO A 168 -8.78 5.71 -27.86
N ASP A 169 -10.00 6.23 -27.66
CA ASP A 169 -10.28 7.43 -26.85
C ASP A 169 -10.72 7.07 -25.42
N GLY A 170 -10.68 5.79 -25.05
CA GLY A 170 -11.07 5.31 -23.73
C GLY A 170 -10.03 5.68 -22.67
N GLN A 171 -10.49 5.84 -21.44
CA GLN A 171 -9.62 6.13 -20.29
C GLN A 171 -9.37 4.88 -19.47
N VAL A 172 -8.16 4.72 -18.95
CA VAL A 172 -7.81 3.63 -18.03
C VAL A 172 -7.54 4.20 -16.65
N ILE A 173 -8.26 3.67 -15.65
CA ILE A 173 -8.12 4.03 -14.24
C ILE A 173 -7.70 2.78 -13.47
N VAL A 174 -6.63 2.86 -12.69
CA VAL A 174 -6.13 1.71 -11.91
C VAL A 174 -5.99 2.05 -10.44
N HIS A 175 -6.02 1.02 -9.60
CA HIS A 175 -5.73 1.18 -8.18
C HIS A 175 -4.22 1.33 -7.94
N PRO A 176 -3.76 2.10 -6.93
CA PRO A 176 -2.34 2.27 -6.63
C PRO A 176 -1.61 1.01 -6.13
N GLU A 177 -2.34 -0.09 -5.86
CA GLU A 177 -1.75 -1.41 -5.54
C GLU A 177 -1.27 -2.17 -6.80
N CYS A 178 -1.58 -1.68 -8.00
CA CYS A 178 -1.04 -2.22 -9.25
C CYS A 178 0.49 -2.03 -9.32
N ASN A 179 1.17 -2.91 -10.05
CA ASN A 179 2.61 -2.72 -10.30
C ASN A 179 2.90 -1.37 -10.96
N HIS A 180 4.13 -0.88 -10.75
CA HIS A 180 4.52 0.46 -11.17
C HIS A 180 4.37 0.70 -12.68
N GLU A 181 4.71 -0.31 -13.50
CA GLU A 181 4.54 -0.26 -14.96
C GLU A 181 3.07 -0.02 -15.36
N THR A 182 2.13 -0.72 -14.74
CA THR A 182 0.69 -0.54 -14.99
C THR A 182 0.23 0.85 -14.58
N VAL A 183 0.70 1.36 -13.44
CA VAL A 183 0.40 2.71 -12.95
C VAL A 183 0.91 3.79 -13.92
N LEU A 184 2.12 3.63 -14.47
CA LEU A 184 2.69 4.57 -15.44
C LEU A 184 1.90 4.65 -16.75
N LEU A 185 1.27 3.55 -17.15
CA LEU A 185 0.51 3.47 -18.41
C LEU A 185 -0.95 3.93 -18.27
N ALA A 186 -1.49 3.93 -17.04
CA ALA A 186 -2.85 4.35 -16.75
C ALA A 186 -3.03 5.86 -16.87
N ASP A 187 -4.23 6.30 -17.23
CA ASP A 187 -4.56 7.72 -17.35
C ASP A 187 -4.85 8.35 -15.98
N GLN A 188 -5.39 7.55 -15.05
CA GLN A 188 -5.67 7.98 -13.68
C GLN A 188 -5.37 6.85 -12.68
N VAL A 189 -4.99 7.22 -11.46
CA VAL A 189 -4.65 6.28 -10.39
C VAL A 189 -5.34 6.73 -9.11
N GLY A 190 -6.02 5.81 -8.42
CA GLY A 190 -6.66 6.15 -7.15
C GLY A 190 -7.35 4.99 -6.46
N SER A 191 -7.77 5.24 -5.20
CA SER A 191 -8.58 4.30 -4.41
C SER A 191 -9.90 3.94 -5.10
N THR A 192 -10.60 2.93 -4.60
CA THR A 192 -11.95 2.57 -5.09
C THR A 192 -12.94 3.72 -5.03
N ASP A 193 -12.92 4.54 -3.97
CA ASP A 193 -13.74 5.77 -3.87
C ASP A 193 -13.43 6.76 -5.01
N PHE A 194 -12.15 6.96 -5.31
CA PHE A 194 -11.74 7.80 -6.43
C PHE A 194 -12.26 7.25 -7.77
N ILE A 195 -12.13 5.94 -7.99
CA ILE A 195 -12.62 5.29 -9.22
C ILE A 195 -14.13 5.49 -9.35
N ILE A 196 -14.91 5.22 -8.30
CA ILE A 196 -16.37 5.41 -8.29
C ILE A 196 -16.72 6.85 -8.66
N ARG A 197 -16.12 7.83 -8.00
CA ARG A 197 -16.41 9.24 -8.24
C ARG A 197 -16.05 9.68 -9.67
N THR A 198 -14.96 9.15 -10.22
CA THR A 198 -14.56 9.44 -11.60
C THR A 198 -15.54 8.84 -12.61
N VAL A 199 -16.01 7.62 -12.37
CA VAL A 199 -17.01 6.96 -13.23
C VAL A 199 -18.37 7.67 -13.14
N GLU A 200 -18.82 8.04 -11.95
CA GLU A 200 -20.07 8.80 -11.75
C GLU A 200 -20.05 10.17 -12.42
N ALA A 201 -18.88 10.81 -12.50
CA ALA A 201 -18.68 12.09 -13.17
C ALA A 201 -18.48 11.98 -14.69
N ALA A 202 -18.33 10.77 -15.23
CA ALA A 202 -18.06 10.56 -16.65
C ALA A 202 -19.30 10.85 -17.52
N ALA A 203 -19.06 11.29 -18.75
CA ALA A 203 -20.14 11.54 -19.69
C ALA A 203 -20.81 10.22 -20.11
N PRO A 204 -22.14 10.20 -20.34
CA PRO A 204 -22.80 9.01 -20.89
C PRO A 204 -22.14 8.56 -22.20
N GLY A 205 -21.80 7.27 -22.28
CA GLY A 205 -21.11 6.68 -23.43
C GLY A 205 -19.57 6.71 -23.37
N SER A 206 -18.97 7.22 -22.29
CA SER A 206 -17.54 7.08 -22.03
C SER A 206 -17.12 5.61 -21.90
N ALA A 207 -16.01 5.23 -22.53
CA ALA A 207 -15.35 3.96 -22.33
C ALA A 207 -14.27 4.12 -21.25
N ILE A 208 -14.38 3.36 -20.15
CA ILE A 208 -13.44 3.42 -19.02
C ILE A 208 -12.99 2.00 -18.68
N GLY A 209 -11.69 1.72 -18.80
CA GLY A 209 -11.06 0.50 -18.33
C GLY A 209 -10.70 0.65 -16.85
N ILE A 210 -11.15 -0.30 -16.02
CA ILE A 210 -10.95 -0.25 -14.56
C ILE A 210 -10.03 -1.39 -14.12
N GLY A 211 -8.87 -1.05 -13.57
CA GLY A 211 -7.90 -1.99 -13.02
C GLY A 211 -7.97 -2.11 -11.50
N THR A 212 -8.99 -2.81 -10.99
CA THR A 212 -9.14 -3.13 -9.57
C THR A 212 -9.95 -4.42 -9.36
N GLU A 213 -10.47 -4.66 -8.15
CA GLU A 213 -11.25 -5.85 -7.82
C GLU A 213 -12.54 -5.92 -8.66
N ILE A 214 -12.91 -7.13 -9.13
CA ILE A 214 -13.95 -7.31 -10.16
C ILE A 214 -15.34 -6.91 -9.66
N HIS A 215 -15.63 -7.03 -8.37
CA HIS A 215 -16.92 -6.69 -7.79
C HIS A 215 -17.11 -5.18 -7.60
N LEU A 216 -16.13 -4.34 -7.93
CA LEU A 216 -16.33 -2.90 -8.06
C LEU A 216 -17.06 -2.53 -9.37
N VAL A 217 -16.86 -3.31 -10.44
CA VAL A 217 -17.29 -3.01 -11.82
C VAL A 217 -18.63 -3.65 -12.15
#